data_AF-A0A7W8T499-F1
#
_entry.id   AF-A0A7W8T499-F1
#
_cell.length_a   1.000
_cell.length_b   1.000
_cell.length_c   1.000
_cell.angle_alpha   90.00
_cell.angle_beta   90.00
_cell.angle_gamma   90.00
#
_symmetry.space_group_name_H-M   'P 1'
#
loop_
_entity.id
_entity.type
_entity.pdbx_description
1 polymer ?
#
loop_
_entity_poly.entity_id
_entity_poly.type
_entity_poly.pdbx_seq_one_letter_code
_entity_poly.pdbx_strand_id
1 'polypeptide(L)' 'MTPAEVHQQLVQAQADGLLPVPENNYPPPTTRLGRNKELHAIEYQNDRFSATASASTSPTDRGVTSD' A
#
# COMPACT_ATOMS: atom_id res chain seq x y z
N MET A 1 12.30 13.92 11.61
CA MET A 1 11.44 13.67 10.44
C MET A 1 12.25 13.64 9.18
N THR A 2 12.35 12.46 8.56
CA THR A 2 12.88 12.29 7.21
C THR A 2 11.73 12.08 6.21
N PRO A 3 11.94 12.26 4.90
CA PRO A 3 10.91 11.97 3.90
C PRO A 3 10.36 10.53 3.97
N ALA A 4 11.22 9.57 4.28
CA ALA A 4 10.81 8.17 4.47
C ALA A 4 9.87 8.01 5.67
N GLU A 5 10.14 8.73 6.75
CA GLU A 5 9.31 8.72 7.96
C GLU A 5 7.93 9.35 7.71
N VAL A 6 7.87 10.43 6.93
CA VAL A 6 6.61 11.05 6.49
C VAL A 6 5.79 10.06 5.64
N HIS A 7 6.45 9.35 4.73
CA HIS A 7 5.78 8.34 3.91
C HIS A 7 5.17 7.22 4.76
N GLN A 8 5.88 6.71 5.76
CA GLN A 8 5.34 5.69 6.67
C GLN A 8 4.12 6.21 7.45
N GLN A 9 4.12 7.47 7.86
CA GLN A 9 2.99 8.08 8.54
C GLN A 9 1.76 8.22 7.63
N LEU A 10 1.95 8.53 6.36
CA LEU A 10 0.86 8.57 5.38
C LEU A 10 0.25 7.20 5.14
N VAL A 11 1.09 6.16 5.00
CA VAL A 11 0.63 4.77 4.87
C VAL A 11 -0.19 4.37 6.10
N GLN A 12 0.29 4.69 7.30
CA GLN A 12 -0.43 4.41 8.53
C GLN A 12 -1.76 5.17 8.62
N ALA A 13 -1.77 6.46 8.26
CA ALA A 13 -3.00 7.26 8.25
C ALA A 13 -4.04 6.71 7.26
N GLN A 14 -3.60 6.20 6.10
CA GLN A 14 -4.48 5.55 5.14
C GLN A 14 -5.06 4.23 5.69
N ALA A 15 -4.22 3.41 6.34
CA ALA A 15 -4.66 2.19 7.01
C ALA A 15 -5.66 2.46 8.15
N ASP A 16 -5.50 3.59 8.85
CA ASP A 16 -6.41 4.04 9.89
C ASP A 16 -7.70 4.68 9.33
N GLY A 17 -7.83 4.78 8.01
CA GLY A 17 -8.99 5.35 7.32
C GLY A 17 -9.08 6.88 7.41
N LEU A 18 -8.01 7.55 7.86
CA LEU A 18 -7.95 9.01 7.97
C LEU A 18 -7.89 9.69 6.60
N LEU A 19 -7.51 8.94 5.56
CA LEU A 19 -7.42 9.37 4.16
C LEU A 19 -8.23 8.39 3.28
N PRO A 20 -8.70 8.79 2.07
CA PRO A 20 -8.63 10.13 1.46
C PRO A 20 -9.88 10.96 1.79
N VAL A 21 -9.71 12.08 2.47
CA VAL A 21 -10.80 13.00 2.82
C VAL A 21 -10.43 14.43 2.45
N PRO A 22 -11.41 15.27 2.06
CA PRO A 22 -11.12 16.67 1.76
C PRO A 22 -10.50 17.37 2.97
N GLU A 23 -9.53 18.23 2.71
CA GLU A 23 -8.74 18.93 3.74
C GLU A 23 -9.61 19.75 4.72
N ASN A 24 -10.72 20.31 4.22
CA ASN A 24 -11.68 21.08 5.02
C ASN A 24 -12.60 20.22 5.91
N ASN A 25 -12.45 18.90 5.88
CA ASN A 25 -13.35 17.96 6.54
C ASN A 25 -12.58 16.95 7.40
N TYR A 26 -11.46 17.44 7.94
CA TYR A 26 -10.59 16.74 8.87
C TYR A 26 -10.80 17.24 10.31
N PRO A 27 -10.84 16.34 11.31
CA PRO A 27 -10.79 14.88 11.19
C PRO A 27 -12.10 14.31 10.63
N PRO A 28 -12.05 13.21 9.86
CA PRO A 28 -13.26 12.62 9.30
C PRO A 28 -14.17 12.04 10.38
N PRO A 29 -15.49 12.02 10.15
CA PRO A 29 -16.43 11.36 11.05
C PRO A 29 -16.17 9.85 11.08
N THR A 30 -16.52 9.21 12.21
CA THR A 30 -16.28 7.78 12.46
C THR A 30 -16.89 6.86 11.40
N THR A 31 -18.06 7.19 10.85
CA THR A 31 -18.68 6.45 9.74
C THR A 31 -17.80 6.44 8.49
N ARG A 32 -17.09 7.55 8.21
CA ARG A 32 -16.14 7.61 7.08
C ARG A 32 -14.84 6.88 7.40
N LEU A 33 -14.37 6.89 8.64
CA LEU A 33 -13.22 6.08 9.05
C LEU A 33 -13.46 4.59 8.77
N GLY A 34 -14.63 4.06 9.16
CA GLY A 34 -14.99 2.66 8.91
C GLY A 34 -14.99 2.32 7.41
N ARG A 35 -15.69 3.12 6.61
CA ARG A 35 -15.72 2.95 5.15
C ARG A 35 -14.34 3.04 4.50
N ASN A 36 -13.51 4.00 4.92
CA ASN A 36 -12.18 4.17 4.37
C ASN A 36 -11.26 3.00 4.73
N LYS A 37 -11.37 2.45 5.95
CA LYS A 37 -10.68 1.22 6.37
C LYS A 37 -11.08 0.02 5.51
N GLU A 38 -12.37 -0.12 5.21
CA GLU A 38 -12.89 -1.18 4.35
C GLU A 38 -12.34 -1.05 2.91
N LEU A 39 -12.35 0.16 2.35
CA LEU A 39 -11.78 0.42 1.02
C LEU A 39 -10.28 0.14 0.98
N HIS A 40 -9.53 0.60 1.97
CA HIS A 40 -8.11 0.30 2.12
C HIS A 40 -7.86 -1.21 2.20
N ALA A 41 -8.68 -1.95 2.95
CA ALA A 41 -8.55 -3.41 3.02
C ALA A 41 -8.80 -4.06 1.66
N ILE A 42 -9.75 -3.59 0.86
CA ILE A 42 -10.04 -4.13 -0.49
C ILE A 42 -8.88 -3.85 -1.45
N GLU A 43 -8.36 -2.63 -1.47
CA GLU A 43 -7.24 -2.22 -2.33
C GLU A 43 -5.99 -3.05 -2.04
N TYR A 44 -5.59 -3.15 -0.77
CA TYR A 44 -4.37 -3.87 -0.38
C TYR A 44 -4.51 -5.39 -0.45
N GLN A 45 -5.72 -5.94 -0.29
CA GLN A 45 -5.98 -7.35 -0.57
C GLN A 45 -5.79 -7.65 -2.05
N ASN A 46 -6.32 -6.80 -2.95
CA ASN A 46 -6.16 -6.97 -4.39
C ASN A 46 -4.70 -6.78 -4.85
N ASP A 47 -3.95 -5.88 -4.23
CA ASP A 47 -2.52 -5.72 -4.50
C ASP A 47 -1.68 -6.92 -4.08
N ARG A 48 -2.01 -7.58 -2.96
CA ARG A 48 -1.36 -8.84 -2.54
C ARG A 48 -1.53 -9.95 -3.59
N PHE A 49 -2.69 -10.05 -4.22
CA PHE A 49 -2.93 -11.03 -5.28
C PHE A 49 -2.20 -10.67 -6.59
N SER A 50 -2.10 -9.38 -6.95
CA SER A 50 -1.33 -8.93 -8.11
C SER A 50 0.19 -9.07 -7.92
N ALA A 51 0.73 -8.75 -6.74
CA ALA A 51 2.15 -8.88 -6.43
C ALA A 51 2.64 -10.35 -6.46
N THR A 52 1.77 -11.30 -6.12
CA THR A 52 2.10 -12.74 -6.16
C THR A 52 2.09 -13.28 -7.60
N ALA A 53 1.26 -12.72 -8.49
CA ALA A 53 1.23 -13.09 -9.91
C ALA A 53 2.46 -12.61 -10.71
N SER A 54 3.11 -11.52 -10.28
CA SER A 54 4.34 -11.02 -10.92
C SER A 54 5.64 -11.67 -10.41
N ALA A 55 5.59 -12.50 -9.35
CA ALA A 55 6.78 -13.13 -8.78
C ALA A 55 7.20 -14.43 -9.52
N SER A 56 6.42 -14.93 -10.49
CA SER A 56 6.78 -16.08 -11.31
C SER A 56 7.39 -15.64 -12.65
N THR A 57 8.58 -15.05 -12.61
CA THR A 57 9.51 -15.10 -13.74
C THR A 57 10.90 -15.31 -13.17
N SER A 58 11.22 -16.58 -12.90
CA SER A 58 12.58 -16.99 -12.56
C SER A 58 13.48 -16.73 -13.77
N PRO A 59 14.52 -15.88 -13.69
CA PRO A 59 15.54 -15.89 -14.71
C PRO A 59 16.31 -17.21 -14.60
N THR A 60 16.14 -18.08 -15.60
CA THR A 60 17.05 -19.21 -15.81
C THR A 60 18.39 -18.63 -16.26
N ASP A 61 19.26 -18.35 -15.30
CA ASP A 61 20.67 -18.03 -15.56
C ASP A 61 21.42 -19.33 -15.86
N ARG A 62 21.73 -19.55 -17.14
CA ARG A 62 22.71 -20.54 -17.59
C ARG A 62 23.50 -19.97 -18.75
N GLY A 63 24.61 -19.31 -18.43
CA GLY A 63 25.63 -19.02 -19.42
C GLY A 63 26.68 -18.02 -18.97
N VAL A 64 27.65 -18.45 -18.16
CA VAL A 64 28.99 -17.86 -18.25
C VAL A 64 30.07 -18.92 -17.96
N THR A 65 31.03 -18.94 -18.86
CA THR A 65 32.16 -19.86 -19.04
C THR A 65 33.29 -19.58 -18.03
N SER A 66 33.98 -20.62 -17.54
CA SER A 66 35.24 -20.46 -16.78
C SER A 66 36.45 -20.76 -17.67
N ASP A 67 37.48 -19.93 -17.45
CA ASP A 67 38.87 -19.94 -17.94
C ASP A 67 39.61 -21.28 -17.70
#